data_AF-A0A507ZZG7-F1
#
_entry.id   AF-A0A507ZZG7-F1
#
_cell.length_a   1.000
_cell.length_b   1.000
_cell.length_c   1.000
_cell.angle_alpha   90.00
_cell.angle_beta   90.00
_cell.angle_gamma   90.00
#
_symmetry.space_group_name_H-M   'P 1'
#
loop_
_entity.id
_entity.type
_entity.pdbx_description
1 polymer ?
#
loop_
_entity_poly.entity_id
_entity_poly.type
_entity_poly.pdbx_seq_one_letter_code
_entity_poly.pdbx_strand_id
1 'polypeptide(L)' 'MPGLEVIELDPGLGCCGAAGIQMLTDPVRAAGYREPLLAQLHDSGATRLLSANIGCRLHLAAARVPVQHPLELLAERLRP' A
#
# COMPACT_ATOMS: atom_id res chain seq x y z
N MET A 1 -12.06 -1.53 15.30
CA MET A 1 -10.94 -1.13 16.17
C MET A 1 -11.19 0.29 16.63
N PRO A 2 -11.40 0.57 17.92
CA PRO A 2 -11.60 1.93 18.42
C PRO A 2 -10.43 2.84 18.01
N GLY A 3 -10.73 4.03 17.49
CA GLY A 3 -9.70 5.01 17.09
C GLY A 3 -8.95 4.71 15.79
N LEU A 4 -9.35 3.69 15.01
CA LEU A 4 -8.82 3.49 13.66
C LEU A 4 -9.61 4.35 12.67
N GLU A 5 -8.93 5.29 12.04
CA GLU A 5 -9.42 5.99 10.87
C GLU A 5 -8.94 5.27 9.60
N VAL A 6 -9.86 5.04 8.66
CA VAL A 6 -9.56 4.36 7.40
C VAL A 6 -9.67 5.38 6.29
N ILE A 7 -8.59 5.54 5.53
CA ILE A 7 -8.52 6.39 4.35
C ILE A 7 -8.27 5.46 3.17
N GLU A 8 -9.15 5.52 2.17
CA GLU A 8 -8.99 4.78 0.93
C GLU A 8 -8.14 5.59 -0.05
N LEU A 9 -7.12 4.95 -0.62
CA LEU A 9 -6.34 5.52 -1.72
C LEU A 9 -7.03 5.18 -3.03
N ASP A 10 -7.16 6.15 -3.92
CA ASP A 10 -7.77 5.97 -5.23
C ASP A 10 -6.69 5.69 -6.30
N PRO A 11 -6.56 4.44 -6.79
CA PRO A 11 -5.65 4.13 -7.89
C PRO A 11 -6.13 4.66 -9.25
N GLY A 12 -7.27 5.36 -9.31
CA GLY A 12 -7.90 5.83 -10.53
C GLY A 12 -8.30 4.67 -11.42
N LEU A 13 -7.73 4.61 -12.63
CA LEU A 13 -8.01 3.57 -13.62
C LEU A 13 -7.26 2.24 -13.38
N GLY A 14 -6.50 2.13 -12.29
CA GLY A 14 -6.24 0.83 -11.68
C GLY A 14 -4.79 0.50 -11.37
N CYS A 15 -4.70 -0.42 -10.40
CA CYS A 15 -3.52 -1.15 -9.93
C CYS A 15 -2.39 -0.30 -9.30
N CYS A 16 -1.67 -0.93 -8.38
CA CYS A 16 -0.44 -0.39 -7.80
C CYS A 16 0.77 -0.45 -8.77
N GLY A 17 0.65 -1.16 -9.90
CA GLY A 17 1.74 -1.38 -10.86
C GLY A 17 2.62 -2.61 -10.58
N ALA A 18 2.38 -3.35 -9.49
CA ALA A 18 3.19 -4.53 -9.15
C ALA A 18 3.07 -5.65 -10.20
N ALA A 19 1.81 -6.01 -10.48
CA ALA A 19 1.38 -6.94 -11.52
C ALA A 19 2.34 -8.13 -11.78
N GLY A 20 2.57 -8.93 -10.72
CA GLY A 20 3.48 -10.07 -10.76
C GLY A 20 4.94 -9.65 -10.90
N ILE A 21 5.58 -10.00 -12.02
CA ILE A 21 6.98 -9.66 -12.31
C ILE A 21 7.14 -8.30 -12.99
N GLN A 22 6.05 -7.60 -13.33
CA GLN A 22 6.11 -6.36 -14.11
C GLN A 22 6.85 -5.24 -13.37
N MET A 23 6.76 -5.19 -12.04
CA MET A 23 7.60 -4.27 -11.24
C MET A 23 9.11 -4.48 -11.43
N LEU A 24 9.54 -5.67 -11.88
CA LEU A 24 10.94 -6.00 -12.15
C LEU A 24 11.29 -5.85 -13.62
N THR A 25 10.39 -6.27 -14.52
CA THR A 25 10.64 -6.28 -15.97
C THR A 25 10.34 -4.97 -16.68
N ASP A 26 9.47 -4.12 -16.10
CA ASP A 26 9.14 -2.78 -16.59
C ASP A 26 9.01 -1.79 -15.40
N PRO A 27 10.13 -1.48 -14.72
CA PRO A 27 10.13 -0.71 -13.48
C PRO A 27 9.68 0.74 -13.66
N VAL A 28 9.92 1.34 -14.83
CA VAL A 28 9.52 2.73 -15.12
C VAL A 28 7.99 2.82 -15.19
N ARG A 29 7.36 1.90 -15.93
CA ARG A 29 5.90 1.87 -16.00
C ARG A 29 5.28 1.52 -14.64
N ALA A 30 5.85 0.55 -13.93
CA ALA A 30 5.38 0.17 -12.60
C ALA A 30 5.50 1.33 -11.58
N ALA A 31 6.54 2.17 -11.70
CA ALA A 31 6.69 3.38 -10.90
C ALA A 31 5.62 4.42 -11.24
N GLY A 32 5.28 4.60 -12.52
CA GLY A 32 4.22 5.52 -12.94
C GLY A 32 2.84 5.23 -12.34
N TYR A 33 2.52 3.96 -12.05
CA TYR A 33 1.30 3.59 -11.31
C TYR A 33 1.43 3.77 -9.79
N ARG A 34 2.65 3.58 -9.26
CA ARG A 34 2.91 3.65 -7.82
C ARG A 34 2.99 5.07 -7.30
N GLU A 35 3.63 5.97 -8.02
CA GLU A 35 3.91 7.33 -7.56
C GLU A 35 2.65 8.11 -7.16
N PRO A 36 1.54 8.08 -7.93
CA PRO A 36 0.29 8.73 -7.53
C PRO A 36 -0.27 8.20 -6.21
N LEU A 37 -0.20 6.89 -5.98
CA LEU A 37 -0.65 6.27 -4.72
C LEU A 37 0.22 6.67 -3.53
N LEU A 38 1.54 6.76 -3.73
CA LEU A 38 2.46 7.22 -2.68
C LEU A 38 2.25 8.71 -2.34
N ALA A 39 1.93 9.54 -3.34
CA ALA A 39 1.57 10.94 -3.12
C ALA A 39 0.27 11.05 -2.32
N GLN A 40 -0.78 10.34 -2.71
CA GLN A 40 -2.05 10.30 -1.95
C GLN A 40 -1.84 9.79 -0.51
N LEU A 41 -1.02 8.75 -0.34
CA LEU A 41 -0.67 8.24 0.98
C LEU A 41 0.00 9.32 1.84
N HIS A 42 0.96 10.06 1.26
CA HIS A 42 1.61 11.17 1.96
C HIS A 42 0.61 12.27 2.35
N ASP A 43 -0.21 12.70 1.40
CA ASP A 43 -1.17 13.80 1.59
C ASP A 43 -2.28 13.46 2.58
N SER A 44 -2.66 12.17 2.65
CA SER A 44 -3.65 11.67 3.62
C SER A 44 -3.21 11.76 5.08
N GLY A 45 -1.90 11.88 5.35
CA GLY A 45 -1.36 11.79 6.70
C GLY A 45 -1.45 10.38 7.33
N ALA A 46 -1.84 9.36 6.56
CA ALA A 46 -1.95 8.00 7.06
C ALA A 46 -0.59 7.48 7.54
N THR A 47 -0.59 6.86 8.73
CA THR A 47 0.64 6.39 9.38
C THR A 47 1.03 4.97 8.98
N ARG A 48 0.17 4.26 8.24
CA ARG A 48 0.33 2.87 7.81
C ARG A 48 -0.43 2.65 6.50
N LEU A 49 0.11 1.80 5.64
CA LEU A 49 -0.55 1.34 4.42
C LEU A 49 -0.93 -0.13 4.54
N LEU A 50 -2.18 -0.46 4.23
CA LEU A 50 -2.69 -1.82 4.29
C LEU A 50 -2.99 -2.34 2.89
N SER A 51 -2.55 -3.56 2.59
CA SER A 51 -2.93 -4.27 1.36
C SER A 51 -3.00 -5.77 1.61
N ALA A 52 -4.10 -6.39 1.20
CA ALA A 52 -4.21 -7.85 1.20
C ALA A 52 -3.37 -8.52 0.08
N ASN A 53 -2.99 -7.75 -0.94
CA ASN A 53 -2.20 -8.26 -2.06
C ASN A 53 -0.70 -8.16 -1.76
N ILE A 54 0.00 -9.30 -1.72
CA ILE A 54 1.45 -9.37 -1.44
C ILE A 54 2.29 -8.60 -2.48
N GLY A 55 1.92 -8.66 -3.77
CA GLY A 55 2.61 -7.92 -4.82
C GLY A 55 2.55 -6.42 -4.60
N CYS A 56 1.35 -5.89 -4.30
CA CYS A 56 1.23 -4.48 -3.94
C CYS A 56 1.97 -4.15 -2.64
N ARG A 57 2.00 -5.02 -1.64
CA ARG A 57 2.81 -4.77 -0.42
C ARG A 57 4.30 -4.67 -0.74
N LEU A 58 4.85 -5.61 -1.51
CA LEU A 58 6.26 -5.60 -1.91
C LEU A 58 6.59 -4.36 -2.77
N HIS A 59 5.72 -4.02 -3.72
CA HIS A 59 5.94 -2.89 -4.62
C HIS A 59 5.76 -1.53 -3.93
N LEU A 60 4.78 -1.42 -3.02
CA LEU A 60 4.50 -0.22 -2.23
C LEU A 60 5.38 -0.10 -0.99
N ALA A 61 6.25 -1.08 -0.70
CA ALA A 61 7.26 -1.00 0.37
C ALA A 61 8.25 0.17 0.17
N ALA A 62 8.23 0.83 -0.99
CA ALA A 62 8.88 2.12 -1.21
C ALA A 62 8.26 3.27 -0.38
N ALA A 63 7.07 3.09 0.19
CA ALA A 63 6.46 4.02 1.12
C ALA A 63 7.33 4.22 2.37
N ARG A 64 7.30 5.43 2.94
CA ARG A 64 8.02 5.76 4.18
C ARG A 64 7.24 5.41 5.46
N VAL A 65 6.18 4.61 5.32
CA VAL A 65 5.33 4.13 6.42
C VAL A 65 5.23 2.60 6.34
N PRO A 66 4.91 1.91 7.45
CA PRO A 66 4.75 0.46 7.44
C PRO A 66 3.67 0.02 6.43
N VAL A 67 4.05 -0.92 5.56
CA VAL A 67 3.16 -1.56 4.59
C VAL A 67 2.89 -2.99 5.02
N GLN A 68 1.65 -3.31 5.39
CA GLN A 68 1.34 -4.58 6.06
C GLN A 68 0.01 -5.20 5.62
N HIS A 69 -0.19 -6.48 5.92
CA HIS A 69 -1.47 -7.15 5.67
C HIS A 69 -2.51 -6.69 6.69
N PRO A 70 -3.80 -6.55 6.32
CA PRO A 70 -4.86 -6.24 7.30
C PRO A 70 -4.94 -7.25 8.46
N LEU A 71 -4.69 -8.54 8.19
CA LEU A 71 -4.64 -9.56 9.24
C LEU A 71 -3.44 -9.44 10.17
N GLU A 72 -2.30 -8.90 9.70
CA GLU A 72 -1.16 -8.62 10.58
C GLU A 72 -1.56 -7.53 11.57
N LEU A 73 -2.16 -6.42 11.10
CA LEU A 73 -2.70 -5.38 11.97
C LEU A 73 -3.75 -5.91 12.95
N LEU A 74 -4.66 -6.78 12.49
CA LEU A 74 -5.66 -7.39 13.37
C LEU A 74 -4.99 -8.24 14.47
N ALA A 75 -4.03 -9.08 14.09
CA ALA A 75 -3.27 -9.89 15.04
C ALA A 75 -2.52 -9.00 16.06
N GLU A 76 -1.94 -7.87 15.64
CA GLU A 76 -1.29 -6.92 16.55
C GLU A 76 -2.24 -6.42 17.65
N ARG A 77 -3.52 -6.21 17.32
CA ARG A 77 -4.54 -5.68 18.22
C ARG A 77 -5.22 -6.73 19.10
N LEU A 78 -5.14 -7.99 18.71
CA LEU A 78 -5.69 -9.12 19.47
C LEU A 78 -4.67 -9.70 20.46
N ARG A 79 -3.39 -9.28 20.40
CA ARG A 79 -2.39 -9.67 21.40
C ARG A 79 -2.74 -9.08 22.77
N PRO A 80 -2.63 -9.86 23.85
CA PRO A 80 -2.89 -9.40 25.22
C PRO A 80 -1.87 -8.36 25.68
#